data_AF-A0A2U2YY94-F1
#
_entry.id   AF-A0A2U2YY94-F1
#
_cell.length_a   1.000
_cell.length_b   1.000
_cell.length_c   1.000
_cell.angle_alpha   90.00
_cell.angle_beta   90.00
_cell.angle_gamma   90.00
#
_symmetry.space_group_name_H-M   'P 1'
#
loop_
_entity.id
_entity.type
_entity.pdbx_description
1 polymer ?
#
loop_
_entity_poly.entity_id
_entity_poly.type
_entity_poly.pdbx_seq_one_letter_code
_entity_poly.pdbx_strand_id
1 'polypeptide(L)'
;MFTSFQDCRAIGDLLEGHALNVLDAGEAGAVRAHLAVCAGCRDEHHCLAAVAGHLSLLRRALAHGSGRPRPGCRSGAAGGRPGVRYRCRPGAARGAPAPSLTLSQWVSRLACVR
;
A
#
# COMPACT_ATOMS: atom_id res chain seq x y z
N MET A 1 -2.15 -38.34 -0.55
CA MET A 1 -1.22 -38.34 0.59
C MET A 1 -1.76 -37.30 1.56
N PHE A 2 -2.40 -37.72 2.64
CA PHE A 2 -2.99 -36.79 3.61
C PHE A 2 -1.88 -36.29 4.52
N THR A 3 -1.52 -35.01 4.43
CA THR A 3 -0.68 -34.36 5.44
C THR A 3 -1.41 -34.43 6.79
N SER A 4 -0.71 -34.78 7.86
CA SER A 4 -1.35 -34.90 9.17
C SER A 4 -1.93 -33.55 9.58
N PHE A 5 -3.06 -33.54 10.28
CA PHE A 5 -3.66 -32.32 10.82
C PHE A 5 -2.66 -31.53 11.69
N GLN A 6 -1.77 -32.23 12.39
CA GLN A 6 -0.71 -31.63 13.20
C GLN A 6 0.33 -30.91 12.33
N ASP A 7 0.68 -31.47 11.17
CA ASP A 7 1.61 -30.84 10.22
C ASP A 7 1.01 -29.55 9.66
N CYS A 8 -0.27 -29.59 9.27
CA CYS A 8 -0.96 -28.40 8.79
C CYS A 8 -1.00 -27.29 9.84
N ARG A 9 -1.18 -27.64 11.12
CA ARG A 9 -1.17 -26.67 12.21
C ARG A 9 0.19 -26.01 12.40
N ALA A 10 1.24 -26.83 12.49
CA ALA A 10 2.61 -26.34 12.66
C ALA A 10 3.04 -25.45 11.49
N ILE A 11 2.65 -25.81 10.26
CA ILE A 11 2.91 -25.00 9.07
C ILE A 11 2.07 -23.72 9.07
N GLY A 12 0.80 -23.81 9.49
CA GLY A 12 -0.10 -22.66 9.68
C GLY A 12 0.52 -21.55 10.51
N ASP A 13 1.12 -21.90 11.66
CA ASP A 13 1.79 -20.96 12.56
C ASP A 13 3.00 -20.24 11.90
N LEU A 14 3.56 -20.82 10.83
CA LEU A 14 4.70 -20.25 10.09
C LEU A 14 4.28 -19.48 8.83
N LEU A 15 3.03 -19.56 8.38
CA LEU A 15 2.61 -18.98 7.09
C LEU A 15 2.74 -17.46 7.05
N GLU A 16 2.42 -16.77 8.15
CA GLU A 16 2.56 -15.31 8.25
C GLU A 16 4.02 -14.88 8.11
N GLY A 17 4.93 -15.57 8.82
CA GLY A 17 6.36 -15.33 8.72
C GLY A 17 6.90 -15.63 7.32
N HIS A 18 6.38 -16.68 6.68
CA HIS A 18 6.75 -17.02 5.31
C HIS A 18 6.29 -15.95 4.31
N ALA A 19 5.05 -15.48 4.42
CA ALA A 19 4.49 -14.44 3.55
C ALA A 19 5.24 -13.11 3.66
N LEU A 20 5.79 -12.81 4.84
CA LEU A 20 6.62 -11.63 5.10
C LEU A 20 8.11 -11.83 4.79
N ASN A 21 8.53 -13.03 4.37
CA ASN A 21 9.93 -13.42 4.15
C ASN A 21 10.85 -13.18 5.37
N VAL A 22 10.37 -13.52 6.58
CA VAL A 22 11.15 -13.36 7.83
C VAL A 22 11.65 -14.67 8.44
N LEU A 23 11.23 -15.82 7.90
CA LEU A 23 11.68 -17.13 8.36
C LEU A 23 13.13 -17.43 7.93
N ASP A 24 13.79 -18.31 8.68
CA ASP A 24 15.08 -18.84 8.25
C ASP A 24 14.92 -19.81 7.05
N ALA A 25 16.06 -20.15 6.42
CA ALA A 25 16.07 -20.96 5.20
C ALA A 25 15.49 -22.38 5.41
N GLY A 26 15.67 -22.97 6.58
CA GLY A 26 15.16 -24.29 6.94
C GLY A 26 13.65 -24.27 7.11
N GLU A 27 13.13 -23.33 7.91
CA GLU A 27 11.69 -23.13 8.12
C GLU A 27 10.98 -22.81 6.80
N ALA A 28 11.54 -21.86 6.02
CA ALA A 28 10.99 -21.51 4.71
C ALA A 28 11.01 -22.70 3.73
N GLY A 29 12.02 -23.58 3.84
CA GLY A 29 12.09 -24.83 3.08
C GLY A 29 10.97 -25.80 3.44
N ALA A 30 10.73 -26.00 4.73
CA ALA A 30 9.66 -26.86 5.24
C ALA A 30 8.27 -26.36 4.80
N VAL A 31 8.03 -25.05 4.91
CA VAL A 31 6.78 -24.43 4.42
C VAL A 31 6.61 -24.67 2.93
N ARG A 32 7.61 -24.36 2.09
CA ARG A 32 7.52 -24.60 0.63
C ARG A 32 7.22 -26.06 0.29
N ALA A 33 7.87 -26.99 0.96
CA ALA A 33 7.64 -28.43 0.74
C ALA A 33 6.19 -28.82 1.10
N HIS A 34 5.65 -28.30 2.20
CA HIS A 34 4.27 -28.56 2.61
C HIS A 34 3.25 -27.93 1.65
N LEU A 35 3.46 -26.68 1.22
CA LEU A 35 2.56 -25.99 0.28
C LEU A 35 2.48 -26.72 -1.07
N ALA A 36 3.52 -27.44 -1.48
CA ALA A 36 3.52 -28.24 -2.70
C ALA A 36 2.49 -29.40 -2.65
N VAL A 37 2.15 -29.89 -1.46
CA VAL A 37 1.27 -31.06 -1.26
C VAL A 37 -0.07 -30.73 -0.61
N CYS A 38 -0.17 -29.66 0.17
CA CYS A 38 -1.38 -29.27 0.88
C CYS A 38 -2.06 -28.06 0.22
N ALA A 39 -3.24 -28.25 -0.35
CA ALA A 39 -4.01 -27.18 -0.99
C ALA A 39 -4.55 -26.16 0.03
N GLY A 40 -5.03 -26.60 1.20
CA GLY A 40 -5.58 -25.68 2.20
C GLY A 40 -4.56 -24.66 2.72
N CYS A 41 -3.37 -25.12 3.12
CA CYS A 41 -2.30 -24.22 3.55
C CYS A 41 -1.78 -23.34 2.39
N ARG A 42 -1.88 -23.82 1.14
CA ARG A 42 -1.52 -23.03 -0.05
C ARG A 42 -2.47 -21.87 -0.27
N ASP A 43 -3.77 -22.11 -0.17
CA ASP A 43 -4.79 -21.06 -0.32
C ASP A 43 -4.66 -20.01 0.79
N GLU A 44 -4.46 -20.47 2.03
CA GLU A 44 -4.21 -19.58 3.18
C GLU A 44 -2.94 -18.73 2.98
N HIS A 45 -1.84 -19.35 2.55
CA HIS A 45 -0.61 -18.63 2.22
C HIS A 45 -0.81 -17.60 1.10
N HIS A 46 -1.59 -17.91 0.05
CA HIS A 46 -1.88 -16.96 -1.02
C HIS A 46 -2.63 -15.72 -0.53
N CYS A 47 -3.61 -15.90 0.36
CA CYS A 47 -4.32 -14.80 1.00
C CYS A 47 -3.36 -13.89 1.81
N LEU A 48 -2.50 -14.49 2.64
CA LEU A 48 -1.52 -13.76 3.43
C LEU A 48 -0.48 -13.03 2.56
N ALA A 49 0.02 -13.69 1.52
CA ALA A 49 0.98 -13.11 0.58
C ALA A 49 0.38 -11.92 -0.19
N ALA A 50 -0.90 -11.98 -0.56
CA ALA A 50 -1.60 -10.86 -1.19
C ALA A 50 -1.66 -9.65 -0.25
N VAL A 51 -2.02 -9.85 1.03
CA VAL A 51 -2.05 -8.79 2.04
C VAL A 51 -0.64 -8.19 2.23
N ALA A 52 0.39 -9.01 2.35
CA ALA A 52 1.78 -8.55 2.45
C ALA A 52 2.22 -7.71 1.23
N GLY A 53 1.80 -8.11 0.02
CA GLY A 53 2.02 -7.36 -1.21
C GLY A 53 1.33 -5.99 -1.20
N HIS A 54 0.08 -5.92 -0.75
CA HIS A 54 -0.66 -4.66 -0.61
C HIS A 54 -0.03 -3.73 0.44
N LEU A 55 0.39 -4.26 1.58
CA LEU A 55 1.10 -3.47 2.60
C LEU A 55 2.40 -2.89 2.05
N SER A 56 3.15 -3.68 1.27
CA SER A 56 4.37 -3.22 0.60
C SER A 56 4.09 -2.10 -0.41
N LEU A 57 2.99 -2.18 -1.16
CA LEU A 57 2.54 -1.11 -2.06
C LEU A 57 2.17 0.17 -1.30
N LEU A 58 1.41 0.05 -0.21
CA LEU A 58 0.99 1.19 0.61
C LEU A 58 2.20 1.89 1.26
N ARG A 59 3.15 1.13 1.81
CA ARG A 59 4.40 1.67 2.37
C ARG A 59 5.17 2.46 1.32
N ARG A 60 5.28 1.93 0.09
CA ARG A 60 5.90 2.67 -1.03
C ARG A 60 5.13 3.95 -1.35
N ALA A 61 3.81 3.89 -1.50
CA ALA A 61 3.01 5.07 -1.81
C ALA A 61 3.16 6.19 -0.76
N LEU A 62 3.17 5.82 0.53
CA LEU A 62 3.39 6.75 1.63
C LEU A 62 4.81 7.34 1.61
N ALA A 63 5.83 6.54 1.30
CA ALA A 63 7.21 7.01 1.19
C ALA A 63 7.44 8.01 0.04
N HIS A 64 6.69 7.89 -1.07
CA HIS A 64 6.79 8.83 -2.20
C HIS A 64 5.90 10.08 -2.03
N GLY A 65 4.89 10.03 -1.17
CA GLY A 65 3.99 11.15 -0.88
C GLY A 65 4.60 12.30 -0.07
N SER A 66 5.74 12.06 0.60
CA SER A 66 6.45 13.07 1.40
C SER A 66 7.42 13.94 0.57
N GLY A 67 7.65 13.60 -0.70
CA GLY A 67 8.74 14.18 -1.50
C GLY A 67 8.34 15.09 -2.65
N ARG A 68 7.06 15.40 -2.89
CA ARG A 68 6.71 16.28 -4.01
C ARG A 68 7.07 17.72 -3.65
N PRO A 69 8.01 18.39 -4.35
CA PRO A 69 8.18 19.81 -4.19
C PRO A 69 6.85 20.45 -4.60
N ARG A 70 6.22 21.20 -3.68
CA ARG A 70 5.24 22.21 -4.07
C ARG A 70 5.89 23.02 -5.20
N PRO A 71 5.25 23.23 -6.35
CA PRO A 71 5.67 24.31 -7.22
C PRO A 71 5.64 25.56 -6.35
N GLY A 72 6.82 26.06 -5.98
CA GLY A 72 6.92 27.26 -5.20
C GLY A 72 6.18 28.34 -5.96
N CYS A 73 5.12 28.87 -5.35
CA CYS A 73 4.62 30.18 -5.71
C CYS A 73 5.83 31.11 -5.60
N ARG A 74 6.42 31.49 -6.74
CA ARG A 74 7.40 32.56 -6.81
C ARG A 74 6.65 33.85 -6.47
N SER A 75 6.53 34.13 -5.18
CA SER A 75 6.34 35.49 -4.68
C SER A 75 7.66 36.22 -4.89
N GLY A 76 7.85 36.76 -6.09
CA GLY A 76 8.92 37.69 -6.41
C GLY A 76 8.28 39.01 -6.82
N ALA A 77 8.09 39.90 -5.86
CA ALA A 77 7.77 41.29 -6.13
C ALA A 77 9.06 42.04 -6.52
N ALA A 78 9.08 42.64 -7.71
CA ALA A 78 9.51 44.03 -7.95
C ALA A 78 9.81 44.28 -9.45
N GLY A 79 9.06 45.22 -10.05
CA GLY A 79 9.54 46.06 -11.16
C GLY A 79 8.92 45.81 -12.53
N GLY A 80 7.92 46.63 -12.91
CA GLY A 80 7.76 47.04 -14.31
C GLY A 80 6.37 46.95 -14.96
N ARG A 81 5.64 48.07 -14.87
CA ARG A 81 4.59 48.60 -15.78
C ARG A 81 3.11 48.14 -15.62
N PRO A 82 2.15 49.10 -15.64
CA PRO A 82 0.73 48.83 -15.44
C PRO A 82 0.02 48.52 -16.77
N GLY A 83 -0.62 47.36 -16.86
CA GLY A 83 -1.37 46.96 -18.04
C GLY A 83 -2.63 46.20 -17.66
N VAL A 84 -3.74 46.95 -17.63
CA VAL A 84 -5.13 46.53 -17.83
C VAL A 84 -5.78 45.62 -16.77
N ARG A 85 -6.74 46.23 -16.06
CA ARG A 85 -7.70 45.57 -15.18
C ARG A 85 -8.67 44.71 -16.01
N TYR A 86 -8.74 43.42 -15.71
CA TYR A 86 -9.96 42.64 -15.88
C TYR A 86 -10.24 41.94 -14.55
N ARG A 87 -11.24 42.44 -13.81
CA ARG A 87 -11.78 41.74 -12.62
C ARG A 87 -12.82 40.72 -13.06
N CYS A 88 -12.76 39.56 -12.39
CA CYS A 88 -13.81 38.58 -12.09
C CYS A 88 -14.30 37.64 -13.21
N ARG A 89 -14.01 36.33 -13.08
CA ARG A 89 -14.94 35.38 -12.43
C ARG A 89 -14.22 34.09 -11.96
N PRO A 90 -14.58 33.48 -10.81
CA PRO A 90 -14.10 32.17 -10.40
C PRO A 90 -14.83 31.08 -11.20
N GLY A 91 -14.11 30.43 -12.11
CA GLY A 91 -14.58 29.26 -12.84
C GLY A 91 -14.10 27.99 -12.16
N ALA A 92 -15.05 27.22 -11.65
CA ALA A 92 -14.83 25.95 -10.99
C ALA A 92 -14.17 24.89 -11.90
N ALA A 93 -13.47 23.97 -11.23
CA ALA A 93 -13.24 22.60 -11.64
C ALA A 93 -12.39 22.35 -12.89
N ARG A 94 -11.07 22.22 -12.70
CA ARG A 94 -10.28 21.11 -13.25
C ARG A 94 -8.91 21.06 -12.59
N GLY A 95 -8.66 19.96 -11.87
CA GLY A 95 -7.33 19.65 -11.33
C GLY A 95 -7.15 20.00 -9.86
N ALA A 96 -8.07 19.58 -9.00
CA ALA A 96 -7.72 19.41 -7.59
C ALA A 96 -6.68 18.28 -7.51
N PRO A 97 -5.43 18.52 -7.08
CA PRO A 97 -4.54 17.42 -6.75
C PRO A 97 -5.20 16.63 -5.63
N ALA A 98 -5.31 15.32 -5.79
CA ALA A 98 -5.88 14.45 -4.76
C ALA A 98 -5.18 14.79 -3.43
N PRO A 99 -5.94 15.08 -2.36
CA PRO A 99 -5.33 15.39 -1.08
C PRO A 99 -4.49 14.19 -0.65
N SER A 100 -3.24 14.44 -0.23
CA SER A 100 -2.46 13.44 0.48
C SER A 100 -3.27 13.01 1.69
N LEU A 101 -3.86 11.82 1.62
CA LEU A 101 -4.73 11.31 2.68
C LEU A 101 -3.85 10.90 3.84
N THR A 102 -4.23 11.32 5.05
CA THR A 102 -3.66 10.73 6.26
C THR A 102 -4.08 9.26 6.35
N LEU A 103 -3.31 8.46 7.07
CA LEU A 103 -3.64 7.03 7.28
C LEU A 103 -5.07 6.86 7.80
N SER A 104 -5.50 7.75 8.72
CA SER A 104 -6.86 7.81 9.26
C SER A 104 -7.91 8.04 8.15
N GLN A 105 -7.66 8.97 7.23
CA GLN A 105 -8.58 9.29 6.14
C GLN A 105 -8.64 8.16 5.09
N TRP A 106 -7.57 7.39 4.92
CA TRP A 106 -7.54 6.26 4.00
C TRP A 106 -8.37 5.08 4.53
N VAL A 107 -8.21 4.75 5.83
CA VAL A 107 -9.00 3.72 6.51
C VAL A 107 -10.49 4.06 6.49
N SER A 108 -10.86 5.32 6.77
CA SER A 108 -12.26 5.75 6.69
C SER A 108 -12.86 5.61 5.29
N ARG A 109 -12.08 5.82 4.22
CA ARG A 109 -12.59 5.64 2.84
C ARG A 109 -12.78 4.19 2.44
N LEU A 110 -11.91 3.28 2.90
CA LEU A 110 -12.08 1.85 2.63
C LEU A 110 -13.24 1.24 3.41
N ALA A 111 -13.51 1.71 4.63
CA ALA A 111 -14.63 1.24 5.44
C ALA A 111 -16.02 1.55 4.81
N CYS A 112 -16.08 2.47 3.85
CA CYS A 112 -17.33 2.85 3.17
C CYS A 112 -17.57 2.15 1.82
N VAL A 113 -16.70 1.23 1.40
CA VAL A 113 -16.92 0.44 0.17
C VAL A 113 -17.54 -0.90 0.56
N ARG A 114 -18.84 -1.06 0.32
CA ARG A 114 -19.60 -2.31 0.44
C ARG A 114 -19.90 -2.89 -0.92
#